data_AF-A0A938GQK1-F1
#
_entry.id   AF-A0A938GQK1-F1
#
_cell.length_a   1.000
_cell.length_b   1.000
_cell.length_c   1.000
_cell.angle_alpha   90.00
_cell.angle_beta   90.00
_cell.angle_gamma   90.00
#
_symmetry.space_group_name_H-M   'P 1'
#
loop_
_entity.id
_entity.type
_entity.pdbx_description
1 polymer ?
#
loop_
_entity_poly.entity_id
_entity_poly.type
_entity_poly.pdbx_seq_one_letter_code
_entity_poly.pdbx_strand_id
1 'polypeptide(L)'
;MNRPDGPHSGNPAVRASVARGDQQVVMWSTERPDGGRGFGFTGGHFHRNWADDNFRKVFLNALLWIAKVEVPTEGVQSMVSTDAIKAHLDPKK
;
A
#
# COMPACT_ATOMS: atom_id res chain seq x y z
N MET A 1 21.03 -6.66 4.75
CA MET A 1 20.59 -5.30 4.35
C MET A 1 21.80 -4.60 3.71
N ASN A 2 22.19 -4.99 2.49
CA ASN A 2 23.58 -4.84 2.01
C ASN A 2 23.83 -3.56 1.18
N ARG A 3 22.81 -2.72 1.01
CA ARG A 3 22.94 -1.43 0.34
C ARG A 3 23.51 -0.38 1.31
N PRO A 4 24.38 0.53 0.86
CA PRO A 4 24.78 1.72 1.64
C PRO A 4 23.57 2.58 2.03
N ASP A 5 23.74 3.45 3.02
CA ASP A 5 22.72 4.44 3.38
C ASP A 5 22.45 5.44 2.25
N GLY A 6 21.22 5.95 2.19
CA GLY A 6 20.80 6.86 1.14
C GLY A 6 19.29 7.08 1.06
N PRO A 7 18.84 8.01 0.19
CA PRO A 7 17.44 8.42 0.09
C PRO A 7 16.44 7.28 -0.18
N HIS A 8 16.90 6.17 -0.77
CA HIS A 8 16.09 5.00 -1.11
C HIS A 8 16.58 3.70 -0.43
N SER A 9 17.49 3.81 0.52
CA SER A 9 18.12 2.68 1.21
C SER A 9 18.19 2.85 2.73
N GLY A 10 17.57 3.91 3.26
CA GLY A 10 17.45 4.18 4.68
C GLY A 10 18.65 4.93 5.26
N ASN A 11 18.64 5.08 6.58
CA ASN A 11 19.70 5.72 7.37
C ASN A 11 19.96 4.88 8.64
N PRO A 12 21.01 5.19 9.43
CA PRO A 12 21.36 4.41 10.61
C PRO A 12 20.22 4.29 11.63
N ALA A 13 19.42 5.35 11.81
CA ALA A 13 18.34 5.36 12.80
C ALA A 13 17.21 4.38 12.41
N VAL A 14 16.75 4.41 11.16
CA VAL A 14 15.71 3.50 10.66
C VAL A 14 16.21 2.05 10.67
N ARG A 15 17.48 1.82 10.31
CA ARG A 15 18.07 0.47 10.32
C ARG A 15 18.17 -0.11 11.73
N ALA A 16 18.58 0.69 12.70
CA ALA A 16 18.61 0.27 14.10
C ALA A 16 17.21 -0.06 14.61
N SER A 17 16.20 0.73 14.22
CA SER A 17 14.79 0.49 14.56
C SER A 17 14.29 -0.86 14.01
N VAL A 18 14.55 -1.13 12.73
CA VAL A 18 14.22 -2.42 12.10
C VAL A 18 14.98 -3.58 12.75
N ALA A 19 16.27 -3.41 13.07
CA ALA A 19 17.08 -4.45 13.69
C ALA A 19 16.61 -4.80 15.11
N ARG A 20 16.06 -3.84 15.86
CA ARG A 20 15.43 -4.08 17.16
C ARG A 20 14.04 -4.73 17.06
N GLY A 21 13.46 -4.77 15.86
CA GLY A 21 12.09 -5.25 15.66
C GLY A 21 11.01 -4.24 16.06
N ASP A 22 11.34 -2.94 16.09
CA ASP A 22 10.37 -1.90 16.38
C ASP A 22 9.24 -1.92 15.34
N GLN A 23 8.00 -1.71 15.77
CA GLN A 23 6.84 -1.66 14.89
C GLN A 23 6.96 -0.51 13.88
N GLN A 24 6.63 -0.80 12.62
CA GLN A 24 6.66 0.17 11.52
C GLN A 24 5.24 0.45 11.04
N VAL A 25 4.85 1.72 11.02
CA VAL A 25 3.56 2.13 10.45
C VAL A 25 3.70 2.19 8.94
N VAL A 26 3.02 1.27 8.25
CA VAL A 26 2.99 1.19 6.78
C VAL A 26 1.65 1.61 6.19
N MET A 27 0.64 1.78 7.03
CA MET A 27 -0.73 2.08 6.67
C MET A 27 -1.44 2.80 7.82
N TRP A 28 -2.34 3.73 7.50
CA TRP A 28 -3.17 4.42 8.50
C TRP A 28 -4.51 4.84 7.91
N SER A 29 -5.48 5.06 8.79
CA SER A 29 -6.78 5.66 8.46
C SER A 29 -7.08 6.81 9.41
N THR A 30 -7.90 7.76 8.96
CA THR A 30 -8.35 8.90 9.76
C THR A 30 -9.81 9.21 9.46
N GLU A 31 -10.56 9.58 10.49
CA GLU A 31 -11.88 10.20 10.36
C GLU A 31 -11.79 11.64 10.87
N ARG A 32 -12.33 12.58 10.12
CA ARG A 32 -12.39 14.00 10.48
C ARG A 32 -13.71 14.30 11.20
N PRO A 33 -13.78 15.34 12.04
CA PRO A 33 -15.01 15.70 12.76
C PRO A 33 -16.22 15.98 11.86
N ASP A 34 -16.00 16.41 10.62
CA ASP A 34 -17.04 16.60 9.60
C ASP A 34 -17.46 15.30 8.88
N GLY A 35 -16.98 14.15 9.37
CA GLY A 35 -17.26 12.82 8.82
C GLY A 35 -16.48 12.50 7.55
N GLY A 36 -15.46 13.29 7.18
CA GLY A 36 -14.54 12.92 6.10
C GLY A 36 -13.63 11.76 6.50
N ARG A 37 -13.31 10.87 5.55
CA ARG A 37 -12.45 9.70 5.77
C ARG A 37 -11.20 9.77 4.90
N GLY A 38 -10.06 9.35 5.45
CA GLY A 38 -8.78 9.32 4.76
C GLY A 38 -8.00 8.05 5.04
N PHE A 39 -7.21 7.62 4.07
CA PHE A 39 -6.37 6.43 4.12
C PHE A 39 -4.99 6.73 3.55
N GLY A 40 -3.94 6.19 4.15
CA GLY A 40 -2.58 6.26 3.64
C GLY A 40 -1.90 4.91 3.69
N PHE A 41 -1.03 4.64 2.70
CA PHE A 41 -0.30 3.38 2.57
C PHE A 41 1.02 3.62 1.83
N THR A 42 2.12 3.02 2.32
CA THR A 42 3.48 3.28 1.79
C THR A 42 3.95 2.29 0.71
N GLY A 43 3.18 1.24 0.40
CA GLY A 43 3.62 0.13 -0.48
C GLY A 43 3.35 0.30 -1.98
N GLY A 44 2.88 1.46 -2.45
CA GLY A 44 2.44 1.69 -3.84
C GLY A 44 3.54 1.80 -4.91
N HIS A 45 4.81 1.52 -4.59
CA HIS A 45 5.95 1.81 -5.47
C HIS A 45 6.08 0.85 -6.66
N PHE A 46 5.84 -0.46 -6.47
CA PHE A 46 6.04 -1.45 -7.52
C PHE A 46 4.72 -1.82 -8.20
N HIS A 47 4.60 -1.55 -9.50
CA HIS A 47 3.38 -1.87 -10.26
C HIS A 47 2.99 -3.35 -10.21
N ARG A 48 3.97 -4.25 -10.16
CA ARG A 48 3.73 -5.70 -10.03
C ARG A 48 2.90 -6.08 -8.80
N ASN A 49 2.89 -5.25 -7.75
CA ASN A 49 2.11 -5.50 -6.54
C ASN A 49 0.61 -5.54 -6.84
N TRP A 50 0.16 -4.84 -7.88
CA TRP A 50 -1.24 -4.89 -8.32
C TRP A 50 -1.66 -6.26 -8.84
N ALA A 51 -0.73 -7.18 -9.16
CA ALA A 51 -1.06 -8.56 -9.49
C ALA A 51 -1.49 -9.39 -8.26
N ASP A 52 -1.16 -8.94 -7.03
CA ASP A 52 -1.57 -9.61 -5.79
C ASP A 52 -2.97 -9.15 -5.37
N ASP A 53 -3.90 -10.10 -5.27
CA ASP A 53 -5.29 -9.87 -4.90
C ASP A 53 -5.43 -9.28 -3.50
N ASN A 54 -4.55 -9.66 -2.56
CA ASN A 54 -4.57 -9.13 -1.20
C ASN A 54 -4.11 -7.66 -1.19
N PHE A 55 -3.12 -7.32 -2.01
CA PHE A 55 -2.68 -5.94 -2.17
C PHE A 55 -3.83 -5.07 -2.70
N ARG A 56 -4.55 -5.54 -3.73
CA ARG A 56 -5.73 -4.83 -4.26
C ARG A 56 -6.84 -4.73 -3.24
N LYS A 57 -7.11 -5.79 -2.48
CA LYS A 57 -8.17 -5.83 -1.46
C LYS A 57 -8.01 -4.72 -0.41
N VAL A 58 -6.78 -4.42 0.01
CA VAL A 58 -6.50 -3.29 0.92
C VAL A 58 -7.02 -1.97 0.36
N PHE A 59 -6.66 -1.65 -0.90
CA PHE A 59 -7.07 -0.40 -1.54
C PHE A 59 -8.58 -0.36 -1.83
N LEU A 60 -9.15 -1.45 -2.34
CA LEU A 60 -10.57 -1.50 -2.69
C LEU A 60 -11.45 -1.37 -1.43
N ASN A 61 -11.10 -2.04 -0.33
CA ASN A 61 -11.80 -1.89 0.94
C ASN A 61 -11.67 -0.45 1.47
N ALA A 62 -10.47 0.14 1.39
CA ALA A 62 -10.25 1.53 1.81
C ALA A 62 -11.08 2.52 0.97
N LEU A 63 -11.19 2.30 -0.35
CA LEU A 63 -12.00 3.13 -1.25
C LEU A 63 -13.49 3.07 -0.89
N LEU A 64 -14.03 1.87 -0.67
CA LEU A 64 -15.42 1.72 -0.21
C LEU A 64 -15.64 2.45 1.12
N TRP A 65 -14.74 2.22 2.08
CA TRP A 65 -14.82 2.87 3.39
C TRP A 65 -14.76 4.40 3.30
N ILE A 66 -13.84 4.95 2.49
CA ILE A 66 -13.74 6.41 2.24
C ILE A 66 -15.03 6.94 1.61
N ALA A 67 -15.56 6.23 0.61
CA ALA A 67 -16.80 6.58 -0.08
C ALA A 67 -18.07 6.37 0.78
N LYS A 68 -17.91 5.93 2.04
CA LYS A 68 -19.02 5.58 2.95
C LYS A 68 -19.94 4.49 2.40
N VAL A 69 -19.39 3.61 1.57
CA VAL A 69 -20.03 2.38 1.11
C VAL A 69 -19.66 1.26 2.07
N GLU A 70 -20.59 0.34 2.29
CA GLU A 70 -20.35 -0.84 3.13
C GLU A 70 -19.21 -1.69 2.54
N VAL A 71 -18.27 -2.09 3.40
CA VAL A 71 -17.18 -2.99 3.03
C VAL A 71 -17.67 -4.42 3.26
N PRO A 72 -17.61 -5.32 2.25
CA PRO A 72 -18.00 -6.71 2.43
C PRO A 72 -17.19 -7.39 3.54
N THR A 73 -17.81 -8.30 4.31
CA THR A 73 -17.14 -9.05 5.39
C THR A 73 -15.89 -9.78 4.91
N GLU A 74 -15.95 -10.40 3.73
CA GLU A 74 -14.81 -11.12 3.12
C GLU A 74 -13.84 -10.18 2.35
N GLY A 75 -14.11 -8.89 2.39
CA GLY A 75 -13.48 -7.85 1.58
C GLY A 75 -13.87 -7.92 0.11
N VAL A 76 -13.50 -6.89 -0.63
CA VAL A 76 -13.72 -6.82 -2.07
C VAL A 76 -12.91 -7.92 -2.77
N GLN A 77 -13.60 -8.76 -3.52
CA GLN A 77 -12.98 -9.74 -4.40
C GLN A 77 -12.66 -9.05 -5.73
N SER A 78 -11.44 -9.26 -6.23
CA SER A 78 -11.02 -8.67 -7.51
C SER A 78 -10.14 -9.66 -8.26
N MET A 79 -10.30 -9.75 -9.57
CA MET A 79 -9.44 -10.53 -10.45
C MET A 79 -8.86 -9.65 -11.54
N VAL A 80 -7.62 -9.88 -11.90
CA VAL A 80 -6.93 -9.14 -12.96
C VAL A 80 -6.03 -10.09 -13.73
N SER A 81 -6.01 -9.97 -15.06
CA SER A 81 -5.12 -10.77 -15.89
C SER A 81 -3.71 -10.18 -15.90
N THR A 82 -2.72 -11.02 -16.22
CA THR A 82 -1.34 -10.56 -16.45
C THR A 82 -1.27 -9.48 -17.53
N ASP A 83 -2.09 -9.60 -18.58
CA ASP A 83 -2.12 -8.61 -19.67
C ASP A 83 -2.68 -7.27 -19.20
N ALA A 84 -3.71 -7.28 -18.35
CA ALA A 84 -4.24 -6.06 -17.74
C ALA A 84 -3.24 -5.39 -16.78
N ILE A 85 -2.43 -6.17 -16.05
CA ILE A 85 -1.35 -5.61 -15.22
C ILE A 85 -0.26 -4.97 -16.08
N LYS A 86 0.04 -5.53 -17.25
CA LYS A 86 1.05 -4.98 -18.15
C LYS A 86 0.54 -3.80 -18.97
N ALA A 87 -0.77 -3.67 -19.12
CA ALA A 87 -1.38 -2.56 -19.82
C ALA A 87 -0.91 -1.23 -19.19
N HIS A 88 -0.53 -0.28 -20.04
CA HIS A 88 -0.12 1.07 -19.63
C HIS A 88 1.15 1.15 -18.77
N LEU A 89 1.98 0.11 -18.74
CA LEU A 89 3.33 0.22 -18.18
C LEU A 89 4.22 1.05 -19.10
N ASP A 90 4.74 2.15 -18.58
CA ASP A 90 5.78 2.90 -19.27
C ASP A 90 7.07 2.07 -19.38
N PRO A 91 7.77 2.14 -20.52
CA PRO A 91 9.06 1.50 -20.66
C PRO A 91 10.04 2.08 -19.62
N LYS A 92 10.82 1.21 -18.99
CA LYS A 92 11.95 1.67 -18.17
C LYS A 92 12.95 2.40 -19.07
N LYS A 93 13.32 3.61 -18.66
CA LYS A 93 14.45 4.36 -19.21
C LYS A 93 15.77 3.83 -18.67
#